data_AF-A0A842R6H4-F1
#
_entry.id   AF-A0A842R6H4-F1
#
_cell.length_a   1.000
_cell.length_b   1.000
_cell.length_c   1.000
_cell.angle_alpha   90.00
_cell.angle_beta   90.00
_cell.angle_gamma   90.00
#
_symmetry.space_group_name_H-M   'P 1'
#
loop_
_entity.id
_entity.type
_entity.pdbx_description
1 polymer ?
#
loop_
_entity_poly.entity_id
_entity_poly.type
_entity_poly.pdbx_seq_one_letter_code
_entity_poly.pdbx_strand_id
1 'polypeptide(L)'
;AMNANILPHHSRFLSTGDVARLAGTCTKTIRRWDKSGRLKPSHRTAGNHRRYSLHVVLVFLRGVDKDAGEEPVLAARLGSAVYSRVSSSRQKQSGELARQEELIKEHCKDQGYRVSGVYSDVGSGLNDNRKGLLKLLRDVTRGKHEL
;
A
#
# COMPACT_ATOMS: atom_id res chain seq x y z
N ALA A 1 7.44 -13.38 10.74
CA ALA A 1 6.75 -12.09 10.92
C ALA A 1 7.57 -10.99 10.27
N MET A 2 7.01 -10.21 9.33
CA MET A 2 7.72 -9.04 8.78
C MET A 2 7.78 -7.96 9.86
N ASN A 3 8.97 -7.47 10.20
CA ASN A 3 9.14 -6.38 11.15
C ASN A 3 8.47 -5.11 10.60
N ALA A 4 7.51 -4.57 11.34
CA ALA A 4 6.75 -3.36 11.00
C ALA A 4 7.62 -2.09 10.85
N ASN A 5 8.92 -2.16 11.21
CA ASN A 5 9.87 -1.05 11.18
C ASN A 5 10.75 -1.01 9.91
N ILE A 6 10.46 -1.84 8.89
CA ILE A 6 11.28 -1.94 7.65
C ILE A 6 10.74 -1.07 6.50
N LEU A 7 9.49 -0.61 6.58
CA LEU A 7 8.92 0.24 5.53
C LEU A 7 9.38 1.69 5.76
N PRO A 8 10.15 2.31 4.83
CA PRO A 8 10.56 3.69 4.98
C PRO A 8 9.31 4.57 5.03
N HIS A 9 9.17 5.29 6.14
CA HIS A 9 8.12 6.25 6.37
C HIS A 9 8.08 7.25 5.19
N HIS A 10 7.05 7.14 4.35
CA HIS A 10 6.61 8.13 3.35
C HIS A 10 7.42 8.33 2.06
N SER A 11 8.25 7.37 1.60
CA SER A 11 8.77 7.45 0.22
C SER A 11 8.05 6.48 -0.72
N ARG A 12 7.31 7.03 -1.70
CA ARG A 12 6.66 6.28 -2.79
C ARG A 12 7.66 5.41 -3.57
N PHE A 13 8.94 5.76 -3.51
CA PHE A 13 10.01 5.10 -4.24
C PHE A 13 11.17 4.65 -3.34
N LEU A 14 11.53 3.39 -3.47
CA LEU A 14 12.60 2.71 -2.75
C LEU A 14 13.91 2.75 -3.54
N SER A 15 15.02 2.95 -2.84
CA SER A 15 16.35 2.70 -3.40
C SER A 15 16.59 1.19 -3.57
N THR A 16 17.63 0.81 -4.32
CA THR A 16 18.06 -0.61 -4.37
C THR A 16 18.36 -1.19 -2.99
N GLY A 17 18.88 -0.39 -2.06
CA GLY A 17 19.16 -0.81 -0.69
C GLY A 17 17.88 -1.07 0.13
N ASP A 18 16.87 -0.21 -0.03
CA ASP A 18 15.57 -0.39 0.63
C ASP A 18 14.88 -1.66 0.15
N VAL A 19 14.85 -1.89 -1.16
CA VAL A 19 14.28 -3.12 -1.74
C VAL A 19 15.01 -4.36 -1.25
N ALA A 20 16.34 -4.33 -1.18
CA ALA A 20 17.16 -5.43 -0.70
C ALA A 20 16.82 -5.79 0.76
N ARG A 21 16.70 -4.77 1.64
CA ARG A 21 16.26 -4.95 3.03
C ARG A 21 14.87 -5.55 3.13
N LEU A 22 13.91 -5.01 2.38
CA LEU A 22 12.51 -5.48 2.39
C LEU A 22 12.39 -6.93 1.90
N ALA A 23 13.20 -7.29 0.90
CA ALA A 23 13.23 -8.61 0.30
C ALA A 23 14.09 -9.65 1.06
N GLY A 24 14.82 -9.24 2.10
CA GLY A 24 15.75 -10.12 2.83
C GLY A 24 16.92 -10.64 1.99
N THR A 25 17.37 -9.87 0.99
CA THR A 25 18.47 -10.24 0.07
C THR A 25 19.51 -9.12 -0.05
N CYS A 26 20.62 -9.37 -0.75
CA CYS A 26 21.61 -8.34 -1.05
C CYS A 26 21.24 -7.46 -2.26
N THR A 27 21.84 -6.28 -2.35
CA THR A 27 21.64 -5.32 -3.45
C THR A 27 22.06 -5.87 -4.82
N LYS A 28 23.01 -6.82 -4.86
CA LYS A 28 23.42 -7.51 -6.10
C LYS A 28 22.28 -8.34 -6.69
N THR A 29 21.46 -8.99 -5.85
CA THR A 29 20.27 -9.73 -6.28
C THR A 29 19.23 -8.81 -6.90
N ILE A 30 18.99 -7.64 -6.31
CA ILE A 30 18.03 -6.66 -6.86
C ILE A 30 18.48 -6.16 -8.25
N ARG A 31 19.79 -5.90 -8.42
CA ARG A 31 20.36 -5.54 -9.73
C ARG A 31 20.25 -6.68 -10.75
N ARG A 32 20.37 -7.93 -10.30
CA ARG A 32 20.16 -9.12 -11.15
C ARG A 32 18.70 -9.21 -11.61
N TRP A 33 17.73 -9.00 -10.72
CA TRP A 33 16.31 -8.97 -11.08
C TRP A 33 15.96 -7.84 -12.05
N ASP A 34 16.59 -6.67 -11.91
CA ASP A 34 16.46 -5.60 -12.92
C ASP A 34 17.01 -6.04 -14.28
N LYS A 35 18.22 -6.63 -14.31
CA LYS A 35 18.85 -7.10 -15.55
C LYS A 35 18.02 -8.20 -16.23
N SER A 36 17.45 -9.12 -15.47
CA SER A 36 16.62 -10.22 -16.00
C SER A 36 15.19 -9.81 -16.32
N GLY A 37 14.76 -8.59 -15.95
CA GLY A 37 13.38 -8.13 -16.13
C GLY A 37 12.41 -8.51 -15.01
N ARG A 38 12.81 -9.41 -14.11
CA ARG A 38 12.01 -9.92 -12.99
C ARG A 38 11.53 -8.84 -12.02
N LEU A 39 12.31 -7.76 -11.83
CA LEU A 39 11.88 -6.58 -11.07
C LEU A 39 12.51 -5.32 -11.67
N LYS A 40 11.74 -4.55 -12.43
CA LYS A 40 12.21 -3.30 -13.06
C LYS A 40 12.06 -2.10 -12.13
N PRO A 41 13.02 -1.15 -12.13
CA PRO A 41 12.84 0.14 -11.49
C PRO A 41 11.76 0.93 -12.23
N SER A 42 10.92 1.67 -11.49
CA SER A 42 9.90 2.53 -12.06
C SER A 42 10.50 3.73 -12.80
N HIS A 43 11.62 4.25 -12.29
CA HIS A 43 12.41 5.27 -12.96
C HIS A 43 13.86 5.27 -12.44
N ARG A 44 14.69 6.12 -13.02
CA ARG A 44 16.06 6.39 -12.58
C ARG A 44 16.21 7.88 -12.29
N THR A 45 17.01 8.23 -11.28
CA THR A 45 17.35 9.63 -11.02
C THR A 45 18.31 10.17 -12.09
N ALA A 46 18.55 11.49 -12.12
CA ALA A 46 19.55 12.10 -13.01
C ALA A 46 20.95 11.47 -12.82
N GLY A 47 21.32 11.11 -11.59
CA GLY A 47 22.54 10.34 -11.27
C GLY A 47 22.45 8.84 -11.58
N ASN A 48 21.48 8.40 -12.38
CA ASN A 48 21.26 7.01 -12.80
C ASN A 48 20.97 6.02 -11.65
N HIS A 49 20.50 6.49 -10.50
CA HIS A 49 20.12 5.62 -9.39
C HIS A 49 18.73 5.03 -9.61
N ARG A 50 18.59 3.71 -9.43
CA ARG A 50 17.33 2.97 -9.57
C ARG A 50 16.34 3.35 -8.47
N ARG A 51 15.09 3.61 -8.87
CA ARG A 51 13.98 3.88 -7.96
C ARG A 51 12.82 2.94 -8.25
N TYR A 52 12.44 2.16 -7.25
CA TYR A 52 11.40 1.15 -7.35
C TYR A 52 10.15 1.64 -6.63
N SER A 53 9.00 1.63 -7.29
CA SER A 53 7.73 1.91 -6.60
C SER A 53 7.53 0.91 -5.45
N LEU A 54 7.21 1.40 -4.25
CA LEU A 54 6.92 0.56 -3.10
C LEU A 54 5.81 -0.47 -3.43
N HIS A 55 4.77 -0.04 -4.14
CA HIS A 55 3.67 -0.91 -4.58
C HIS A 55 4.19 -2.09 -5.42
N VAL A 56 5.00 -1.82 -6.45
CA VAL A 56 5.56 -2.85 -7.33
C VAL A 56 6.40 -3.84 -6.53
N VAL A 57 7.20 -3.34 -5.59
CA VAL A 57 8.06 -4.20 -4.75
C VAL A 57 7.22 -5.06 -3.82
N LEU A 58 6.18 -4.52 -3.19
CA LEU A 58 5.29 -5.28 -2.30
C LEU A 58 4.54 -6.38 -3.06
N VAL A 59 3.99 -6.07 -4.24
CA VAL A 59 3.35 -7.06 -5.11
C VAL A 59 4.36 -8.14 -5.52
N PHE A 60 5.54 -7.72 -5.98
CA PHE A 60 6.61 -8.64 -6.37
C PHE A 60 7.00 -9.59 -5.23
N LEU A 61 7.17 -9.08 -4.01
CA LEU A 61 7.59 -9.89 -2.85
C LEU A 61 6.50 -10.83 -2.33
N ARG A 62 5.22 -10.49 -2.52
CA ARG A 62 4.10 -11.38 -2.18
C ARG A 62 3.93 -12.52 -3.19
N GLY A 63 4.31 -12.30 -4.45
CA GLY A 63 4.28 -13.32 -5.52
C GLY A 63 5.56 -14.16 -5.64
N VAL A 64 6.47 -14.11 -4.66
CA VAL A 64 7.63 -15.03 -4.62
C VAL A 64 7.21 -16.32 -3.91
N ASP A 65 6.32 -17.08 -4.52
CA ASP A 65 6.38 -18.53 -4.36
C ASP A 65 7.57 -19.01 -5.21
N LYS A 66 8.53 -19.61 -4.52
CA LYS A 66 9.67 -20.27 -5.13
C LYS A 66 9.08 -21.46 -5.90
N ASP A 67 9.38 -21.55 -7.20
CA ASP A 67 9.26 -22.75 -8.06
C ASP A 67 8.25 -22.72 -9.23
N ALA A 68 7.46 -21.66 -9.45
CA ALA A 68 6.64 -21.56 -10.66
C ALA A 68 7.25 -20.57 -11.68
N GLY A 69 7.64 -21.07 -12.85
CA GLY A 69 8.14 -20.29 -13.98
C GLY A 69 7.06 -19.48 -14.71
N GLU A 70 6.20 -18.76 -13.98
CA GLU A 70 5.19 -17.89 -14.56
C GLU A 70 5.39 -16.42 -14.12
N GLU A 71 5.23 -15.52 -15.09
CA GLU A 71 5.38 -14.07 -14.93
C GLU A 71 4.47 -13.51 -13.81
N PRO A 72 5.01 -12.88 -12.76
CA PRO A 72 4.26 -12.42 -11.59
C PRO A 72 3.61 -11.04 -11.83
N VAL A 73 2.88 -10.87 -12.93
CA VAL A 73 2.60 -9.52 -13.45
C VAL A 73 1.13 -9.32 -13.88
N LEU A 74 0.18 -9.42 -12.94
CA LEU A 74 -1.00 -8.50 -12.88
C LEU A 74 -1.99 -8.73 -11.71
N ALA A 75 -2.05 -9.92 -11.12
CA ALA A 75 -3.30 -10.37 -10.46
C ALA A 75 -3.44 -10.04 -8.96
N ALA A 76 -2.36 -9.81 -8.21
CA ALA A 76 -2.45 -9.50 -6.79
C ALA A 76 -2.69 -8.00 -6.57
N ARG A 77 -3.90 -7.51 -6.85
CA ARG A 77 -4.30 -6.16 -6.43
C ARG A 77 -4.24 -6.12 -4.91
N LEU A 78 -3.30 -5.39 -4.34
CA LEU A 78 -3.19 -5.24 -2.89
C LEU A 78 -4.54 -4.75 -2.33
N GLY A 79 -5.18 -5.60 -1.52
CA GLY A 79 -6.33 -5.21 -0.73
C GLY A 79 -6.00 -4.01 0.17
N SER A 80 -6.89 -3.03 0.18
CA SER A 80 -6.75 -1.77 0.90
C SER A 80 -8.07 -1.43 1.61
N ALA A 81 -7.95 -0.90 2.81
CA ALA A 81 -9.07 -0.41 3.59
C ALA A 81 -9.01 1.12 3.69
N VAL A 82 -10.16 1.76 3.47
CA VAL A 82 -10.31 3.21 3.43
C VAL A 82 -11.01 3.70 4.69
N TYR A 83 -10.51 4.79 5.27
CA TYR A 83 -11.14 5.48 6.39
C TYR A 83 -11.28 6.98 6.14
N SER A 84 -12.47 7.52 6.38
CA SER A 84 -12.78 8.96 6.25
C SER A 84 -13.47 9.50 7.49
N ARG A 85 -13.38 10.83 7.72
CA ARG A 85 -14.01 11.46 8.87
C ARG A 85 -14.37 12.91 8.59
N VAL A 86 -15.56 13.32 9.03
CA VAL A 86 -15.98 14.73 9.09
C VAL A 86 -16.19 15.18 10.54
N SER A 87 -16.08 16.48 10.81
CA SER A 87 -16.16 17.00 12.18
C SER A 87 -17.60 17.19 12.67
N SER A 88 -18.57 17.29 11.77
CA SER A 88 -19.97 17.55 12.13
C SER A 88 -20.98 16.74 11.32
N SER A 89 -22.15 16.52 11.91
CA SER A 89 -23.29 15.90 11.21
C SER A 89 -23.75 16.73 10.02
N ARG A 90 -23.60 18.07 10.09
CA ARG A 90 -23.92 18.97 8.97
C ARG A 90 -23.08 18.67 7.73
N GLN A 91 -21.78 18.40 7.90
CA GLN A 91 -20.90 18.02 6.79
C GLN A 91 -21.25 16.65 6.21
N LYS A 92 -21.72 15.72 7.05
CA LYS A 92 -22.26 14.45 6.54
C LYS A 92 -23.51 14.68 5.69
N GLN A 93 -24.43 15.53 6.17
CA GLN A 93 -25.67 15.87 5.44
C GLN A 93 -25.40 16.63 4.14
N SER A 94 -24.38 17.49 4.11
CA SER A 94 -23.96 18.19 2.89
C SER A 94 -23.18 17.31 1.90
N GLY A 95 -23.04 16.00 2.17
CA GLY A 95 -22.37 15.05 1.30
C GLY A 95 -20.83 15.09 1.34
N GLU A 96 -20.23 15.88 2.23
CA GLU A 96 -18.76 16.02 2.27
C GLU A 96 -18.07 14.70 2.62
N LEU A 97 -18.66 13.93 3.54
CA LEU A 97 -18.15 12.61 3.90
C LEU A 97 -18.17 11.65 2.72
N ALA A 98 -19.26 11.64 1.95
CA ALA A 98 -19.41 10.78 0.77
C ALA A 98 -18.38 11.14 -0.31
N ARG A 99 -18.19 12.45 -0.56
CA ARG A 99 -17.18 12.95 -1.51
C ARG A 99 -15.77 12.57 -1.07
N GLN A 100 -15.44 12.66 0.22
CA GLN A 100 -14.15 12.22 0.74
C GLN A 100 -13.95 10.71 0.56
N GLU A 101 -14.97 9.90 0.83
CA GLU A 101 -14.91 8.45 0.60
C GLU A 101 -14.66 8.11 -0.88
N GLU A 102 -15.35 8.78 -1.80
CA GLU A 102 -15.20 8.56 -3.24
C GLU A 102 -13.80 8.94 -3.75
N LEU A 103 -13.31 10.12 -3.38
CA LEU A 103 -11.96 10.57 -3.75
C LEU A 103 -10.87 9.60 -3.29
N ILE A 104 -10.97 9.07 -2.06
CA ILE A 104 -9.98 8.10 -1.57
C ILE A 104 -10.11 6.76 -2.32
N LYS A 105 -11.34 6.32 -2.64
CA LYS A 105 -11.57 5.10 -3.41
C LYS A 105 -10.99 5.21 -4.82
N GLU A 106 -11.20 6.32 -5.51
CA GLU A 106 -10.63 6.59 -6.83
C GLU A 106 -9.10 6.60 -6.76
N HIS A 107 -8.53 7.32 -5.79
CA HIS A 107 -7.09 7.33 -5.60
C HIS A 107 -6.52 5.91 -5.38
N CYS A 108 -7.20 5.08 -4.58
CA CYS A 108 -6.80 3.69 -4.39
C CYS A 108 -6.80 2.91 -5.71
N LYS A 109 -7.86 3.06 -6.52
CA LYS A 109 -7.96 2.39 -7.84
C LYS A 109 -6.84 2.85 -8.78
N ASP A 110 -6.56 4.15 -8.85
CA ASP A 110 -5.52 4.73 -9.70
C ASP A 110 -4.12 4.24 -9.32
N GLN A 111 -3.92 3.90 -8.04
CA GLN A 111 -2.67 3.32 -7.54
C GLN A 111 -2.64 1.79 -7.63
N GLY A 112 -3.66 1.14 -8.20
CA GLY A 112 -3.72 -0.31 -8.37
C GLY A 112 -4.19 -1.09 -7.12
N TYR A 113 -4.64 -0.39 -6.07
CA TYR A 113 -5.20 -1.03 -4.89
C TYR A 113 -6.64 -1.49 -5.12
N ARG A 114 -7.02 -2.62 -4.52
CA ARG A 114 -8.40 -3.07 -4.44
C ARG A 114 -8.98 -2.60 -3.11
N VAL A 115 -9.98 -1.71 -3.15
CA VAL A 115 -10.68 -1.31 -1.92
C VAL A 115 -11.55 -2.47 -1.43
N SER A 116 -11.17 -3.07 -0.31
CA SER A 116 -11.83 -4.22 0.33
C SER A 116 -12.60 -3.85 1.60
N GLY A 117 -12.37 -2.64 2.14
CA GLY A 117 -13.12 -2.11 3.28
C GLY A 117 -13.26 -0.60 3.25
N VAL A 118 -14.40 -0.10 3.72
CA VAL A 118 -14.68 1.33 3.87
C VAL A 118 -15.23 1.58 5.27
N TYR A 119 -14.66 2.55 5.95
CA TYR A 119 -14.96 2.91 7.33
C TYR A 119 -15.10 4.42 7.41
N SER A 120 -16.01 4.90 8.26
CA SER A 120 -16.13 6.33 8.48
C SER A 120 -16.63 6.67 9.87
N ASP A 121 -16.32 7.90 10.31
CA ASP A 121 -16.78 8.46 11.57
C ASP A 121 -17.25 9.91 11.39
N VAL A 122 -18.14 10.35 12.28
CA VAL A 122 -18.56 11.75 12.39
C VAL A 122 -18.26 12.23 13.80
N GLY A 123 -17.63 13.40 13.91
CA GLY A 123 -17.44 14.08 15.19
C GLY A 123 -16.12 14.84 15.24
N SER A 124 -16.13 15.94 15.98
CA SER A 124 -14.97 16.80 16.23
C SER A 124 -14.09 16.25 17.35
N GLY A 125 -12.96 16.91 17.60
CA GLY A 125 -12.05 16.60 18.69
C GLY A 125 -11.19 15.34 18.50
N LEU A 126 -10.17 15.21 19.34
CA LEU A 126 -9.39 13.98 19.48
C LEU A 126 -10.26 12.93 20.20
N ASN A 127 -10.40 11.75 19.60
CA ASN A 127 -11.17 10.64 20.18
C ASN A 127 -10.64 9.32 19.61
N ASP A 128 -10.01 8.53 20.47
CA ASP A 128 -9.39 7.25 20.10
C ASP A 128 -10.41 6.09 20.12
N ASN A 129 -11.61 6.32 20.66
CA ASN A 129 -12.70 5.34 20.74
C ASN A 129 -13.69 5.43 19.57
N ARG A 130 -13.24 5.96 18.43
CA ARG A 130 -14.05 6.09 17.21
C ARG A 130 -14.40 4.71 16.65
N LYS A 131 -15.70 4.48 16.45
CA LYS A 131 -16.21 3.14 16.10
C LYS A 131 -15.73 2.68 14.73
N GLY A 132 -15.72 3.57 13.75
CA GLY A 132 -15.22 3.28 12.40
C GLY A 132 -13.74 2.96 12.42
N LEU A 133 -12.93 3.82 13.05
CA LEU A 133 -11.48 3.62 13.22
C LEU A 133 -11.15 2.31 13.95
N LEU A 134 -11.77 2.05 15.10
CA LEU A 134 -11.52 0.82 15.86
C LEU A 134 -11.96 -0.44 15.09
N LYS A 135 -13.00 -0.34 14.25
CA LYS A 135 -13.42 -1.44 13.38
C LYS A 135 -12.39 -1.69 12.26
N LEU A 136 -11.88 -0.62 11.63
CA LEU A 136 -10.79 -0.72 10.66
C LEU A 136 -9.59 -1.45 11.26
N LEU A 137 -9.09 -0.96 12.39
CA LEU A 137 -7.90 -1.51 13.02
C LEU A 137 -8.07 -3.00 13.36
N ARG A 138 -9.22 -3.38 13.92
CA ARG A 138 -9.54 -4.78 14.21
C ARG A 138 -9.63 -5.65 12.96
N ASP A 139 -10.22 -5.14 11.89
CA ASP A 139 -10.36 -5.89 10.64
C ASP A 139 -8.99 -6.08 9.97
N VAL A 140 -8.12 -5.06 10.00
CA VAL A 140 -6.74 -5.13 9.48
C VAL A 140 -5.87 -6.09 10.30
N THR A 141 -5.91 -6.03 11.63
CA THR A 141 -5.12 -6.95 12.48
C THR A 141 -5.55 -8.41 12.35
N ARG A 142 -6.74 -8.67 11.82
CA ARG A 142 -7.25 -10.02 11.51
C ARG A 142 -6.99 -10.47 10.07
N GLY A 143 -6.27 -9.69 9.27
CA GLY A 143 -5.96 -10.03 7.88
C GLY A 143 -7.15 -9.92 6.92
N LYS A 144 -8.27 -9.30 7.32
CA LYS A 144 -9.51 -9.27 6.51
C LYS A 144 -9.35 -8.62 5.13
N HIS A 145 -8.37 -7.74 4.99
CA HIS A 145 -8.11 -6.97 3.77
C HIS A 145 -6.85 -7.41 3.03
N GLU A 146 -6.26 -8.54 3.40
CA GLU A 146 -5.09 -9.11 2.72
C GLU A 146 -5.53 -10.03 1.57
N LEU A 147 -5.99 -9.45 0.45
CA LEU A 147 -6.29 -10.19 -0.80
C LEU A 147 -5.98 -9.33 -2.03
#